data_AF-Q2RU58-F1
#
_entry.id   AF-Q2RU58-F1
#
_cell.length_a   1.000
_cell.length_b   1.000
_cell.length_c   1.000
_cell.angle_alpha   90.00
_cell.angle_beta   90.00
_cell.angle_gamma   90.00
#
_symmetry.space_group_name_H-M   'P 1'
#
loop_
_entity.id
_entity.type
_entity.pdbx_description
1 polymer ?
#
loop_
_entity_poly.entity_id
_entity_poly.type
_entity_poly.pdbx_seq_one_letter_code
_entity_poly.pdbx_strand_id
1 'polypeptide(L)'
;MEVLSPRNRISWLLSQLIGTYVSADRSADSGDFSYHLDHSRQLVEMLREVALQENDPANPESASPPGLLDFLDAAERATATGQTPEDRELLGLTEWAERLFEEARRPPPRLRTA
;
A
#
# COMPACT_ATOMS: atom_id res chain seq x y z
N MET A 1 -6.90 -15.05 19.39
CA MET A 1 -6.89 -13.94 18.42
C MET A 1 -5.76 -14.27 17.46
N GLU A 2 -6.04 -14.73 16.23
CA GLU A 2 -4.97 -15.04 15.26
C GLU A 2 -4.25 -13.74 14.89
N VAL A 3 -2.96 -13.66 15.22
CA VAL A 3 -2.11 -12.56 14.77
C VAL A 3 -1.88 -12.80 13.29
N LEU A 4 -2.53 -12.01 12.43
CA LEU A 4 -2.24 -12.00 11.00
C LEU A 4 -0.73 -11.83 10.82
N SER A 5 -0.12 -12.71 10.01
CA SER A 5 1.29 -12.53 9.66
C SER A 5 1.51 -11.13 9.06
N PRO A 6 2.68 -10.54 9.25
CA PRO A 6 3.01 -9.19 8.77
C PRO A 6 2.66 -8.98 7.30
N ARG A 7 3.00 -9.96 6.48
CA ARG A 7 2.72 -9.98 5.05
C ARG A 7 1.22 -10.01 4.75
N ASN A 8 0.43 -10.74 5.55
CA ASN A 8 -1.04 -10.74 5.43
C ASN A 8 -1.63 -9.38 5.85
N ARG A 9 -1.06 -8.70 6.85
CA ARG A 9 -1.47 -7.34 7.23
C ARG A 9 -1.17 -6.34 6.12
N ILE A 10 0.03 -6.40 5.52
CA ILE A 10 0.42 -5.57 4.37
C ILE A 10 -0.53 -5.82 3.20
N SER A 11 -0.79 -7.09 2.85
CA SER A 11 -1.73 -7.44 1.77
C SER A 11 -3.15 -6.91 2.05
N TRP A 12 -3.64 -7.06 3.28
CA TRP A 12 -4.94 -6.53 3.66
C TRP A 12 -4.99 -5.00 3.55
N LEU A 13 -4.01 -4.27 4.09
CA LEU A 13 -3.96 -2.81 4.00
C LEU A 13 -3.85 -2.32 2.54
N LEU A 14 -3.04 -2.97 1.71
CA LEU A 14 -2.95 -2.66 0.28
C LEU A 14 -4.31 -2.84 -0.42
N SER A 15 -5.08 -3.88 -0.09
CA SER A 15 -6.43 -4.06 -0.65
C SER A 15 -7.39 -2.93 -0.27
N GLN A 16 -7.30 -2.41 0.97
CA GLN A 16 -8.10 -1.28 1.41
C GLN A 16 -7.68 0.01 0.69
N LEU A 17 -6.37 0.20 0.47
CA LEU A 17 -5.84 1.36 -0.22
C LEU A 17 -6.25 1.38 -1.70
N ILE A 18 -6.17 0.24 -2.39
CA ILE A 18 -6.66 0.08 -3.77
C ILE A 18 -8.15 0.42 -3.85
N GLY A 19 -8.97 -0.15 -2.95
CA GLY A 19 -10.40 0.16 -2.88
C GLY A 19 -10.66 1.66 -2.66
N THR A 20 -9.86 2.30 -1.81
CA THR A 20 -9.96 3.73 -1.53
C THR A 20 -9.63 4.57 -2.75
N TYR A 21 -8.59 4.24 -3.52
CA TYR A 21 -8.26 4.94 -4.77
C TYR A 21 -9.38 4.80 -5.80
N VAL A 22 -9.86 3.58 -6.05
CA VAL A 22 -10.97 3.34 -6.99
C VAL A 22 -12.24 4.10 -6.60
N SER A 23 -12.55 4.15 -5.30
CA SER A 23 -13.68 4.96 -4.81
C SER A 23 -13.43 6.45 -4.98
N ALA A 24 -12.23 6.94 -4.69
CA ALA A 24 -11.87 8.33 -4.83
C ALA A 24 -11.96 8.82 -6.28
N ASP A 25 -11.57 7.98 -7.24
CA ASP A 25 -11.59 8.33 -8.67
C ASP A 25 -13.03 8.38 -9.19
N ARG A 26 -13.92 7.51 -8.70
CA ARG A 26 -15.37 7.58 -9.00
C ARG A 26 -16.08 8.77 -8.37
N SER A 27 -15.61 9.20 -7.19
CA SER A 27 -16.16 10.34 -6.45
C SER A 27 -15.59 11.69 -6.92
N ALA A 28 -14.62 11.69 -7.84
CA ALA A 28 -14.08 12.89 -8.46
C ALA A 28 -15.19 13.72 -9.14
N ASP A 29 -16.08 13.03 -9.85
CA ASP A 29 -17.20 13.63 -10.59
C ASP A 29 -18.27 14.26 -9.69
N SER A 30 -18.37 13.81 -8.44
CA SER A 30 -19.35 14.32 -7.47
C SER A 30 -18.80 15.40 -6.53
N GLY A 31 -17.49 15.65 -6.55
CA GLY A 31 -16.82 16.64 -5.70
C GLY A 31 -16.63 16.22 -4.24
N ASP A 32 -16.94 14.97 -3.88
CA ASP A 32 -16.83 14.44 -2.51
C ASP A 32 -15.68 13.43 -2.39
N PHE A 33 -14.45 13.89 -2.67
CA PHE A 33 -13.24 13.04 -2.68
C PHE A 33 -12.33 13.28 -1.46
N SER A 34 -12.59 14.31 -0.66
CA SER A 34 -11.79 14.67 0.52
C SER A 34 -11.72 13.53 1.55
N TYR A 35 -12.85 12.85 1.79
CA TYR A 35 -12.89 11.67 2.66
C TYR A 35 -11.92 10.58 2.21
N HIS A 36 -11.86 10.30 0.90
CA HIS A 36 -11.00 9.27 0.37
C HIS A 36 -9.52 9.67 0.38
N LEU A 37 -9.21 10.98 0.24
CA LEU A 37 -7.85 11.47 0.41
C LEU A 37 -7.36 11.26 1.84
N ASP A 38 -8.14 11.66 2.84
CA ASP A 38 -7.77 11.48 4.25
C ASP A 38 -7.69 10.01 4.64
N HIS A 39 -8.62 9.18 4.13
CA HIS A 39 -8.56 7.74 4.37
C HIS A 39 -7.33 7.09 3.71
N SER A 40 -6.96 7.51 2.50
CA SER A 40 -5.76 7.00 1.83
C SER A 40 -4.47 7.36 2.58
N ARG A 41 -4.38 8.57 3.17
CA ARG A 41 -3.25 8.99 4.01
C ARG A 41 -3.09 8.08 5.22
N GLN A 42 -4.18 7.84 5.95
CA GLN A 42 -4.18 6.94 7.11
C GLN A 42 -3.71 5.53 6.75
N LEU A 43 -4.17 5.00 5.62
CA LEU A 43 -3.75 3.67 5.16
C LEU A 43 -2.26 3.63 4.77
N VAL A 44 -1.73 4.69 4.16
CA VAL A 44 -0.30 4.82 3.84
C VAL A 44 0.54 4.88 5.12
N GLU A 45 0.13 5.64 6.12
CA GLU A 45 0.79 5.71 7.43
C GLU A 45 0.80 4.34 8.12
N MET A 46 -0.35 3.66 8.18
CA MET A 46 -0.46 2.31 8.75
C MET A 46 0.41 1.29 8.00
N LEU A 47 0.45 1.35 6.66
CA LEU A 47 1.32 0.51 5.84
C LEU A 47 2.79 0.74 6.17
N ARG A 48 3.20 1.99 6.36
CA ARG A 48 4.58 2.34 6.74
C ARG A 48 4.94 1.79 8.11
N GLU A 49 4.05 1.94 9.09
CA GLU A 49 4.28 1.39 10.43
C GLU A 49 4.47 -0.12 10.41
N VAL A 50 3.58 -0.86 9.72
CA VAL A 50 3.70 -2.31 9.58
C VAL A 50 4.98 -2.68 8.83
N ALA A 51 5.30 -1.98 7.74
CA ALA A 51 6.51 -2.26 6.96
C ALA A 51 7.79 -2.04 7.77
N LEU A 52 7.83 -1.02 8.64
CA LEU A 52 9.00 -0.71 9.48
C LEU A 52 9.14 -1.66 10.68
N GLN A 53 8.03 -2.05 11.30
CA GLN A 53 8.05 -3.00 12.43
C GLN A 53 8.54 -4.39 12.00
N GLU A 54 8.28 -4.77 10.76
CA GLU A 54 8.34 -6.16 10.30
C GLU A 54 9.47 -6.40 9.28
N ASN A 55 10.24 -5.36 8.95
CA ASN A 55 11.52 -5.47 8.23
C ASN A 55 12.63 -5.97 9.17
N ASP A 56 12.38 -7.07 9.87
CA ASP A 56 13.39 -7.74 10.70
C ASP A 56 14.34 -8.51 9.78
N PRO A 57 15.64 -8.14 9.69
CA PRO A 57 16.62 -8.89 8.91
C PRO A 57 16.81 -10.33 9.40
N ALA A 58 16.36 -10.67 10.61
CA ALA A 58 16.37 -12.02 11.14
C ALA A 58 15.20 -12.90 10.64
N ASN A 59 14.15 -12.33 10.05
CA ASN A 59 13.00 -13.06 9.52
C ASN A 59 12.69 -12.68 8.05
N PRO A 60 13.44 -13.23 7.08
CA PRO A 60 13.25 -12.96 5.66
C PRO A 60 11.88 -13.41 5.12
N GLU A 61 11.14 -14.27 5.84
CA GLU A 61 9.78 -14.67 5.44
C GLU A 61 8.72 -13.59 5.75
N SER A 62 9.02 -12.70 6.69
CA SER A 62 8.19 -11.52 7.02
C SER A 62 8.56 -10.29 6.19
N ALA A 63 9.58 -10.38 5.34
CA ALA A 63 10.07 -9.25 4.56
C ALA A 63 8.94 -8.61 3.73
N SER A 64 8.88 -7.28 3.81
CA SER A 64 7.96 -6.48 3.02
C SER A 64 8.19 -6.69 1.51
N PRO A 65 7.15 -6.58 0.67
CA PRO A 65 7.31 -6.60 -0.79
C PRO A 65 8.38 -5.60 -1.26
N PRO A 66 9.26 -5.99 -2.20
CA PRO A 66 10.23 -5.08 -2.79
C PRO A 66 9.54 -3.85 -3.38
N GLY A 67 10.07 -2.66 -3.09
CA GLY A 67 9.50 -1.39 -3.56
C GLY A 67 8.28 -0.90 -2.77
N LEU A 68 7.88 -1.56 -1.67
CA LEU A 68 6.81 -1.05 -0.81
C LEU A 68 7.16 0.32 -0.22
N LEU A 69 8.37 0.51 0.31
CA LEU A 69 8.77 1.79 0.90
C LEU A 69 8.82 2.91 -0.15
N ASP A 70 9.34 2.61 -1.36
CA ASP A 70 9.36 3.57 -2.47
C ASP A 70 7.95 3.99 -2.89
N PHE A 71 7.02 3.03 -2.93
CA PHE A 71 5.60 3.31 -3.16
C PHE A 71 5.01 4.19 -2.07
N LEU A 72 5.28 3.91 -0.79
CA LEU A 72 4.77 4.71 0.33
C LEU A 72 5.32 6.14 0.29
N ASP A 73 6.60 6.33 -0.05
CA ASP A 73 7.19 7.65 -0.24
C ASP A 73 6.56 8.41 -1.43
N ALA A 74 6.17 7.70 -2.49
CA ALA A 74 5.46 8.29 -3.63
C ALA A 74 4.01 8.66 -3.26
N ALA A 75 3.30 7.76 -2.58
CA ALA A 75 1.92 7.97 -2.14
C ALA A 75 1.81 9.10 -1.10
N GLU A 76 2.75 9.18 -0.17
CA GLU A 76 2.82 10.26 0.82
C GLU A 76 3.08 11.61 0.14
N ARG A 77 4.05 11.67 -0.79
CA ARG A 77 4.31 12.89 -1.58
C ARG A 77 3.09 13.32 -2.41
N ALA A 78 2.42 12.37 -3.03
CA ALA A 78 1.20 12.62 -3.79
C ALA A 78 0.09 13.21 -2.91
N THR A 79 -0.08 12.67 -1.71
CA THR A 79 -1.12 13.14 -0.78
C THR A 79 -0.75 14.46 -0.08
N ALA A 80 0.53 14.77 0.14
CA ALA A 80 0.98 15.98 0.84
C ALA A 80 0.67 17.28 0.09
N THR A 81 0.62 17.25 -1.24
CA THR A 81 0.39 18.44 -2.08
C THR A 81 -1.08 18.72 -2.40
N GLY A 82 -2.03 17.96 -1.82
CA GLY A 82 -3.47 18.17 -2.02
C GLY A 82 -3.96 17.75 -3.42
N GLN A 83 -3.32 16.74 -4.01
CA GLN A 83 -3.53 16.33 -5.39
C GLN A 83 -4.95 15.85 -5.72
N THR A 84 -5.31 16.02 -7.00
CA THR A 84 -6.57 15.55 -7.58
C THR A 84 -6.46 14.06 -7.93
N PRO A 85 -7.59 13.36 -8.12
CA PRO A 85 -7.60 11.99 -8.66
C PRO A 85 -6.72 11.79 -9.91
N GLU A 86 -6.64 12.78 -10.80
CA GLU A 86 -5.85 12.75 -12.04
C GLU A 86 -4.34 12.65 -11.78
N ASP A 87 -3.84 13.28 -10.72
CA ASP A 87 -2.43 13.19 -10.37
C ASP A 87 -2.04 11.78 -9.88
N ARG A 88 -2.96 11.08 -9.21
CA ARG A 88 -2.73 9.69 -8.76
C ARG A 88 -2.73 8.72 -9.94
N GLU A 89 -3.61 8.95 -10.90
CA GLU A 89 -3.65 8.21 -12.17
C GLU A 89 -2.35 8.43 -12.97
N LEU A 90 -1.88 9.67 -13.08
CA LEU A 90 -0.62 10.01 -13.76
C LEU A 90 0.60 9.33 -13.12
N LEU A 91 0.59 9.14 -11.80
CA LEU A 91 1.64 8.45 -11.06
C LEU A 91 1.48 6.91 -11.07
N GLY A 92 0.36 6.39 -11.60
CA GLY A 92 0.06 4.96 -11.63
C GLY A 92 0.02 4.32 -10.24
N LEU A 93 -0.46 5.07 -9.22
CA LEU A 93 -0.42 4.61 -7.83
C LEU A 93 -1.33 3.40 -7.59
N THR A 94 -2.46 3.32 -8.29
CA THR A 94 -3.39 2.19 -8.20
C THR A 94 -2.73 0.92 -8.75
N GLU A 95 -2.17 0.96 -9.95
CA GLU A 95 -1.49 -0.19 -10.56
C GLU A 95 -0.23 -0.60 -9.78
N TRP A 96 0.45 0.36 -9.15
CA TRP A 96 1.58 0.03 -8.27
C TRP A 96 1.11 -0.67 -7.00
N ALA A 97 0.07 -0.18 -6.34
CA ALA A 97 -0.51 -0.82 -5.17
C ALA A 97 -1.01 -2.25 -5.48
N GLU A 98 -1.64 -2.47 -6.65
CA GLU A 98 -2.08 -3.79 -7.11
C GLU A 98 -0.91 -4.76 -7.31
N ARG A 99 0.19 -4.32 -7.93
CA ARG A 99 1.40 -5.14 -8.06
C ARG A 99 1.99 -5.54 -6.71
N LEU A 100 2.04 -4.59 -5.77
CA LEU A 100 2.51 -4.85 -4.41
C LEU A 100 1.58 -5.79 -3.65
N PHE A 101 0.26 -5.67 -3.86
CA PHE A 101 -0.74 -6.55 -3.25
C PHE A 101 -0.56 -8.00 -3.71
N GLU A 102 -0.43 -8.22 -5.02
CA GLU A 102 -0.18 -9.55 -5.58
C GLU A 102 1.17 -10.11 -5.12
N GLU A 103 2.19 -9.27 -5.00
CA GLU A 103 3.49 -9.70 -4.46
C GLU A 103 3.38 -10.09 -2.98
N ALA A 104 2.66 -9.31 -2.16
CA ALA A 104 2.42 -9.63 -0.75
C ALA A 104 1.68 -10.96 -0.57
N ARG A 105 0.82 -11.36 -1.52
CA ARG A 105 0.09 -12.65 -1.47
C ARG A 105 0.94 -13.84 -1.88
N ARG A 106 2.05 -13.63 -2.58
CA ARG A 106 2.97 -14.71 -2.94
C ARG A 106 3.75 -15.18 -1.71
N PRO A 107 3.98 -16.49 -1.57
CA PRO A 107 4.92 -16.98 -0.57
C PRO A 107 6.31 -16.41 -0.87
N PRO A 108 7.11 -16.08 0.17
CA PRO A 108 8.49 -15.63 -0.04
C PRO A 108 9.26 -16.67 -0.86
N PRO A 109 10.15 -16.26 -1.78
CA PRO A 109 10.91 -17.18 -2.60
C PRO A 109 11.69 -18.13 -1.68
N ARG A 110 11.41 -19.43 -1.79
CA ARG A 110 12.15 -20.44 -1.03
C ARG A 110 13.63 -20.31 -1.40
N LEU A 111 14.47 -19.95 -0.44
CA LEU A 111 15.92 -20.02 -0.59
C LEU A 111 16.24 -21.49 -0.92
N ARG A 112 16.70 -21.75 -2.14
CA ARG A 112 17.32 -23.03 -2.47
C ARG A 112 18.60 -23.10 -1.65
N THR A 113 18.58 -23.83 -0.54
CA THR A 113 19.80 -24.29 0.12
C THR A 113 20.54 -25.17 -0.88
N ALA A 114 21.66 -24.67 -1.36
CA ALA A 114 22.61 -25.40 -2.21
C ALA A 114 23.44 -26.38 -1.36
#